data_AF-A0A839ERI6-F1
#
_entry.id   AF-A0A839ERI6-F1
#
_cell.length_a   1.000
_cell.length_b   1.000
_cell.length_c   1.000
_cell.angle_alpha   90.00
_cell.angle_beta   90.00
_cell.angle_gamma   90.00
#
_symmetry.space_group_name_H-M   'P 1'
#
loop_
_entity.id
_entity.type
_entity.pdbx_description
1 polymer ?
#
loop_
_entity_poly.entity_id
_entity_poly.type
_entity_poly.pdbx_seq_one_letter_code
_entity_poly.pdbx_strand_id
1 'polypeptide(L)'
;MSYVVISSFENVATGDLQAQGEAIAVFDAEAPARAHLANRSGALAKAVLAARAGDAGATFVTWTLMLRMPLDVAGVEEALEDLELVIEETESVDDPFGELVVAYEGRRHEPAGDSELPQAQALRELEAWLT
;
A
#
# COMPACT_ATOMS: atom_id res chain seq x y z
N MET A 1 11.54 16.99 2.85
CA MET A 1 11.30 15.68 2.23
C MET A 1 10.35 14.91 3.13
N SER A 2 9.25 14.40 2.57
CA SER A 2 8.23 13.65 3.33
C SER A 2 8.25 12.16 3.00
N TYR A 3 7.61 11.37 3.86
CA TYR A 3 7.44 9.94 3.71
C TYR A 3 5.95 9.60 3.71
N VAL A 4 5.51 8.82 2.74
CA VAL A 4 4.11 8.41 2.60
C VAL A 4 4.03 6.91 2.79
N VAL A 5 3.22 6.46 3.75
CA VAL A 5 2.92 5.04 3.94
C VAL A 5 1.55 4.77 3.35
N ILE A 6 1.48 3.87 2.38
CA ILE A 6 0.23 3.44 1.73
C ILE A 6 0.02 1.97 2.03
N SER A 7 -1.21 1.57 2.30
CA SER A 7 -1.56 0.19 2.59
C SER A 7 -2.87 -0.21 1.93
N SER A 8 -2.99 -1.50 1.60
CA SER A 8 -4.19 -2.09 1.03
C SER A 8 -4.54 -3.40 1.72
N PHE A 9 -5.84 -3.65 1.76
CA PHE A 9 -6.47 -4.90 2.13
C PHE A 9 -7.53 -5.18 1.07
N GLU A 10 -7.42 -6.33 0.40
CA GLU A 10 -8.34 -6.75 -0.64
C GLU A 10 -8.87 -8.16 -0.35
N ASN A 11 -10.17 -8.36 -0.49
CA ASN A 11 -10.74 -9.68 -0.67
C ASN A 11 -10.78 -10.02 -2.18
N VAL A 12 -10.01 -11.03 -2.59
CA VAL A 12 -9.83 -11.39 -4.01
C VAL A 12 -11.14 -11.77 -4.70
N ALA A 13 -12.12 -12.30 -3.95
CA ALA A 13 -13.39 -12.73 -4.54
C ALA A 13 -14.34 -11.56 -4.83
N THR A 14 -14.26 -10.49 -4.04
CA THR A 14 -15.18 -9.35 -4.15
C THR A 14 -14.52 -8.12 -4.78
N GLY A 15 -13.18 -8.05 -4.77
CA GLY A 15 -12.44 -6.86 -5.19
C GLY A 15 -12.60 -5.69 -4.23
N ASP A 16 -13.08 -5.94 -3.00
CA ASP A 16 -13.28 -4.88 -2.01
C ASP A 16 -11.93 -4.38 -1.50
N LEU A 17 -11.50 -3.22 -2.00
CA LEU A 17 -10.38 -2.45 -1.46
C LEU A 17 -10.86 -1.62 -0.26
N GLN A 18 -10.03 -1.49 0.78
CA GLN A 18 -10.33 -0.64 1.94
C GLN A 18 -10.64 0.82 1.55
N ALA A 19 -11.47 1.51 2.35
CA ALA A 19 -11.77 2.93 2.18
C ALA A 19 -10.54 3.82 2.37
N GLN A 20 -10.39 4.83 1.49
CA GLN A 20 -9.24 5.73 1.30
C GLN A 20 -8.61 6.36 2.58
N GLY A 21 -9.34 6.48 3.69
CA GLY A 21 -8.92 7.28 4.86
C GLY A 21 -8.01 6.61 5.90
N GLU A 22 -7.91 5.28 5.95
CA GLU A 22 -6.93 4.56 6.80
C GLU A 22 -5.76 3.95 6.00
N ALA A 23 -5.80 4.10 4.68
CA ALA A 23 -4.84 3.51 3.77
C ALA A 23 -3.54 4.32 3.68
N ILE A 24 -3.60 5.65 3.85
CA ILE A 24 -2.47 6.56 3.59
C ILE A 24 -2.13 7.38 4.83
N ALA A 25 -0.84 7.51 5.14
CA ALA A 25 -0.32 8.41 6.17
C ALA A 25 0.96 9.12 5.70
N VAL A 26 1.09 10.40 6.06
CA VAL A 26 2.23 11.26 5.70
C VAL A 26 3.06 11.56 6.95
N PHE A 27 4.39 11.57 6.79
CA PHE A 27 5.34 11.80 7.87
C PHE A 27 6.50 12.69 7.41
N ASP A 28 6.92 13.59 8.30
CA ASP A 28 8.06 14.48 8.06
C ASP A 28 9.42 13.78 8.31
N ALA A 29 9.40 12.53 8.75
CA ALA A 29 10.61 11.78 9.10
C ALA A 29 10.47 10.27 8.88
N GLU A 30 11.59 9.62 8.57
CA GLU A 30 11.64 8.20 8.23
C GLU A 30 11.28 7.29 9.41
N ALA A 31 11.79 7.60 10.60
CA ALA A 31 11.61 6.77 11.78
C ALA A 31 10.12 6.57 12.17
N PRO A 32 9.29 7.63 12.28
CA PRO A 32 7.86 7.44 12.53
C PRO A 32 7.14 6.75 11.36
N ALA A 33 7.53 7.00 10.11
CA ALA A 33 6.96 6.29 8.96
C ALA A 33 7.25 4.78 9.01
N ARG A 34 8.48 4.37 9.34
CA ARG A 34 8.84 2.95 9.52
C ARG A 34 8.07 2.30 10.66
N ALA A 35 7.91 3.00 11.78
CA ALA A 35 7.10 2.51 12.90
C ALA A 35 5.62 2.33 12.48
N HIS A 36 5.09 3.26 11.68
CA HIS A 36 3.75 3.18 11.14
C HIS A 36 3.59 2.00 10.16
N LEU A 37 4.54 1.80 9.24
CA LEU A 37 4.56 0.67 8.33
C LEU A 37 4.49 -0.67 9.08
N ALA A 38 5.36 -0.88 10.07
CA ALA A 38 5.37 -2.12 10.86
C ALA A 38 4.05 -2.33 11.63
N ASN A 39 3.48 -1.26 12.18
CA ASN A 39 2.18 -1.31 12.85
C ASN A 39 1.07 -1.71 11.86
N ARG A 40 1.04 -1.07 10.69
CA ARG A 40 -0.01 -1.29 9.69
C ARG A 40 0.07 -2.69 9.08
N SER A 41 1.25 -3.18 8.74
CA SER A 41 1.45 -4.59 8.34
C SER A 41 0.89 -5.57 9.37
N GLY A 42 1.18 -5.33 10.66
CA GLY A 42 0.65 -6.16 11.75
C GLY A 42 -0.88 -6.05 11.90
N ALA A 43 -1.45 -4.87 11.65
CA ALA A 43 -2.90 -4.66 11.67
C ALA A 43 -3.60 -5.39 10.51
N LEU A 44 -3.04 -5.34 9.30
CA LEU A 44 -3.54 -6.05 8.12
C LEU A 44 -3.55 -7.56 8.34
N ALA A 45 -2.45 -8.12 8.86
CA ALA A 45 -2.39 -9.55 9.19
C ALA A 45 -3.48 -9.97 10.19
N LYS A 46 -3.76 -9.15 11.21
CA LYS A 46 -4.86 -9.38 12.15
C LYS A 46 -6.24 -9.26 11.48
N ALA A 47 -6.41 -8.30 10.57
CA ALA A 47 -7.65 -8.11 9.83
C ALA A 47 -7.97 -9.33 8.96
N VAL A 48 -6.97 -9.95 8.32
CA VAL A 48 -7.13 -11.20 7.56
C VAL A 48 -7.67 -12.32 8.46
N LEU A 49 -7.05 -12.51 9.64
CA LEU A 49 -7.50 -13.53 10.58
C LEU A 49 -8.95 -13.30 11.04
N ALA A 50 -9.32 -12.05 11.30
CA ALA A 50 -10.68 -11.69 11.68
C ALA A 50 -11.68 -11.92 10.54
N ALA A 51 -11.34 -11.52 9.31
CA ALA A 51 -12.19 -11.71 8.14
C ALA A 51 -12.42 -13.21 7.85
N ARG A 52 -11.39 -14.05 8.01
CA ARG A 52 -11.51 -15.51 7.85
C ARG A 52 -12.38 -16.21 8.88
N ALA A 53 -12.64 -15.58 10.01
CA ALA A 53 -13.61 -16.13 10.96
C ALA A 53 -15.04 -16.15 10.37
N GLY A 54 -15.34 -15.25 9.43
CA GLY A 54 -16.61 -15.22 8.69
C GLY A 54 -16.63 -16.11 7.45
N ASP A 55 -15.49 -16.28 6.78
CA ASP A 55 -15.32 -17.16 5.62
C ASP A 55 -13.91 -17.79 5.60
N ALA A 56 -13.83 -19.07 5.98
CA ALA A 56 -12.57 -19.80 6.05
C ALA A 56 -11.95 -20.07 4.66
N GLY A 57 -12.74 -19.98 3.58
CA GLY A 57 -12.29 -20.18 2.20
C GLY A 57 -11.80 -18.89 1.53
N ALA A 58 -12.00 -17.73 2.17
CA ALA A 58 -11.67 -16.44 1.56
C ALA A 58 -10.16 -16.24 1.38
N THR A 59 -9.82 -15.69 0.22
CA THR A 59 -8.45 -15.31 -0.15
C THR A 59 -8.33 -13.80 -0.08
N PHE A 60 -7.23 -13.32 0.49
CA PHE A 60 -6.97 -11.90 0.66
C PHE A 60 -5.61 -11.52 0.11
N VAL A 61 -5.48 -10.28 -0.35
CA VAL A 61 -4.20 -9.66 -0.65
C VAL A 61 -4.03 -8.48 0.29
N THR A 62 -2.85 -8.38 0.91
CA THR A 62 -2.49 -7.22 1.72
C THR A 62 -1.13 -6.71 1.29
N TRP A 63 -0.97 -5.39 1.29
CA TRP A 63 0.34 -4.79 1.13
C TRP A 63 0.45 -3.48 1.89
N THR A 64 1.68 -3.10 2.22
CA THR A 64 2.03 -1.82 2.79
C THR A 64 3.36 -1.39 2.17
N LEU A 65 3.40 -0.17 1.67
CA LEU A 65 4.56 0.44 1.04
C LEU A 65 4.86 1.77 1.70
N MET A 66 6.14 2.12 1.75
CA MET A 66 6.62 3.40 2.22
C MET A 66 7.36 4.07 1.08
N LEU A 67 6.84 5.19 0.62
CA LEU A 67 7.42 6.05 -0.38
C LEU A 67 8.17 7.20 0.29
N ARG A 68 9.26 7.63 -0.32
CA ARG A 68 9.99 8.84 0.05
C ARG A 68 9.76 9.87 -1.05
N MET A 69 8.91 10.85 -0.74
CA MET A 69 8.51 11.88 -1.69
C MET A 69 9.70 12.81 -1.99
N PRO A 70 9.91 13.22 -3.25
CA PRO A 70 11.01 14.11 -3.61
C PRO A 70 10.85 15.51 -3.02
N LEU A 71 9.60 15.92 -2.74
CA LEU A 71 9.23 17.19 -2.14
C LEU A 71 8.57 16.99 -0.77
N ASP A 72 8.41 18.09 -0.03
CA ASP A 72 7.59 18.11 1.18
C ASP A 72 6.11 18.11 0.77
N VAL A 73 5.33 17.18 1.32
CA VAL A 73 3.87 17.12 1.18
C VAL A 73 3.21 17.47 2.51
N ALA A 74 2.24 18.39 2.49
CA ALA A 74 1.57 18.91 3.67
C ALA A 74 0.44 18.00 4.18
N GLY A 75 -0.03 17.05 3.37
CA GLY A 75 -1.12 16.17 3.73
C GLY A 75 -1.37 15.05 2.72
N VAL A 76 -2.40 14.25 2.98
CA VAL A 76 -2.77 13.09 2.16
C VAL A 76 -3.25 13.49 0.76
N GLU A 77 -4.04 14.55 0.65
CA GLU A 77 -4.54 15.04 -0.65
C GLU A 77 -3.38 15.45 -1.56
N GLU A 78 -2.47 16.30 -1.07
CA GLU A 78 -1.28 16.71 -1.83
C GLU A 78 -0.37 15.52 -2.14
N ALA A 79 -0.23 14.55 -1.23
CA ALA A 79 0.53 13.34 -1.50
C ALA A 79 -0.09 12.50 -2.63
N LEU A 80 -1.42 12.43 -2.73
CA LEU A 80 -2.10 11.73 -3.80
C LEU A 80 -1.96 12.46 -5.13
N GLU A 81 -2.19 13.78 -5.14
CA GLU A 81 -1.99 14.63 -6.33
C GLU A 81 -0.55 14.55 -6.86
N ASP A 82 0.45 14.57 -5.98
CA ASP A 82 1.85 14.42 -6.36
C ASP A 82 2.14 13.05 -6.98
N LEU A 83 1.52 11.98 -6.47
CA LEU A 83 1.70 10.63 -7.02
C LEU A 83 0.99 10.45 -8.37
N GLU A 84 -0.18 11.05 -8.55
CA GLU A 84 -0.87 11.13 -9.85
C GLU A 84 0.02 11.87 -10.86
N LEU A 85 0.58 13.02 -10.49
CA LEU A 85 1.48 13.79 -11.35
C LEU A 85 2.73 12.99 -11.75
N VAL A 86 3.28 12.18 -10.84
CA VAL A 86 4.40 11.28 -11.18
C VAL A 86 4.00 10.32 -12.30
N ILE A 87 2.80 9.73 -12.26
CA ILE A 87 2.31 8.86 -13.34
C ILE A 87 2.21 9.64 -14.65
N GLU A 88 1.54 10.80 -14.63
CA GLU A 88 1.32 11.64 -15.82
C GLU A 88 2.65 12.08 -16.48
N GLU A 89 3.64 12.45 -15.68
CA GLU A 89 4.96 12.90 -16.19
C GLU A 89 5.87 11.73 -16.59
N THR A 90 5.52 10.49 -16.20
CA THR A 90 6.32 9.30 -16.46
C THR A 90 5.57 8.19 -17.20
N GLU A 91 4.53 8.52 -17.97
CA GLU A 91 3.68 7.56 -18.73
C GLU A 91 4.45 6.51 -19.57
N SER A 92 5.71 6.79 -19.93
CA SER A 92 6.58 5.88 -20.70
C SER A 92 7.47 4.96 -19.85
N VAL A 93 7.42 5.05 -18.52
CA VAL A 93 8.27 4.33 -17.56
C VAL A 93 7.53 3.13 -17.00
N ASP A 94 8.15 1.95 -17.06
CA ASP A 94 7.54 0.68 -16.62
C ASP A 94 7.27 0.59 -15.10
N ASP A 95 7.96 1.41 -14.27
CA ASP A 95 7.79 1.46 -12.81
C ASP A 95 7.96 2.91 -12.31
N PRO A 96 6.91 3.75 -12.41
CA PRO A 96 6.99 5.18 -12.11
C PRO A 96 7.31 5.46 -10.63
N PHE A 97 7.00 4.51 -9.74
CA PHE A 97 7.18 4.66 -8.30
C PHE A 97 8.41 3.93 -7.74
N GLY A 98 9.06 3.05 -8.51
CA GLY A 98 10.09 2.15 -8.03
C GLY A 98 11.23 2.84 -7.28
N GLU A 99 11.67 4.01 -7.74
CA GLU A 99 12.72 4.80 -7.09
C GLU A 99 12.28 5.49 -5.79
N LEU A 100 10.97 5.66 -5.60
CA LEU A 100 10.40 6.27 -4.40
C LEU A 100 10.26 5.26 -3.26
N VAL A 101 10.21 3.95 -3.56
CA VAL A 101 9.99 2.90 -2.56
C VAL A 101 11.19 2.76 -1.63
N VAL A 102 10.95 2.92 -0.32
CA VAL A 102 11.95 2.76 0.75
C VAL A 102 11.74 1.49 1.56
N ALA A 103 10.50 1.02 1.66
CA ALA A 103 10.16 -0.25 2.31
C ALA A 103 8.84 -0.80 1.75
N TYR A 104 8.71 -2.12 1.78
CA TYR A 104 7.56 -2.84 1.27
C TYR A 104 7.35 -4.13 2.08
N GLU A 105 6.09 -4.42 2.39
CA GLU A 105 5.63 -5.72 2.87
C GLU A 105 4.33 -6.07 2.17
N GLY A 106 4.26 -7.23 1.52
CA GLY A 106 3.03 -7.69 0.87
C GLY A 106 2.86 -9.19 0.95
N ARG A 107 1.60 -9.62 1.09
CA ARG A 107 1.22 -11.02 1.24
C ARG A 107 -0.06 -11.34 0.51
N ARG A 108 -0.08 -12.53 -0.09
CA ARG A 108 -1.30 -13.21 -0.49
C ARG A 108 -1.63 -14.23 0.59
N HIS A 109 -2.84 -14.14 1.11
CA HIS A 109 -3.34 -15.01 2.16
C HIS A 109 -4.30 -16.01 1.56
N GLU A 110 -3.90 -17.28 1.49
CA GLU A 110 -4.74 -18.39 1.01
C GLU A 110 -5.12 -19.34 2.15
N PRO A 111 -6.22 -20.09 2.06
CA PRO A 111 -6.61 -21.03 3.11
C PRO A 111 -5.51 -22.03 3.47
N ALA A 112 -4.69 -22.41 2.49
CA ALA A 112 -3.58 -23.35 2.66
C ALA A 112 -2.30 -22.72 3.25
N GLY A 113 -2.20 -21.39 3.29
CA GLY A 113 -1.04 -20.67 3.79
C GLY A 113 -0.85 -19.32 3.11
N ASP A 114 0.07 -18.54 3.67
CA ASP A 114 0.43 -17.24 3.13
C ASP A 114 1.63 -17.36 2.19
N SER A 115 1.65 -16.55 1.14
CA SER A 115 2.80 -16.35 0.26
C SER A 115 3.14 -14.87 0.14
N GLU A 116 4.40 -14.58 -0.19
CA GLU A 116 4.82 -13.20 -0.45
C GLU A 116 4.15 -12.67 -1.73
N LEU A 117 3.69 -11.43 -1.66
CA LEU A 117 3.24 -10.68 -2.83
C LEU A 117 4.44 -9.93 -3.42
N PRO A 118 4.66 -9.96 -4.75
CA PRO A 118 5.72 -9.16 -5.35
C PRO A 118 5.43 -7.66 -5.27
N GLN A 119 6.44 -6.85 -4.94
CA GLN A 119 6.33 -5.38 -4.91
C GLN A 119 5.76 -4.81 -6.21
N ALA A 120 6.22 -5.30 -7.36
CA ALA A 120 5.74 -4.86 -8.67
C ALA A 120 4.23 -5.06 -8.86
N GLN A 121 3.62 -6.02 -8.18
CA GLN A 121 2.16 -6.16 -8.20
C GLN A 121 1.48 -5.06 -7.38
N ALA A 122 1.96 -4.80 -6.17
CA ALA A 122 1.42 -3.72 -5.34
C ALA A 122 1.56 -2.33 -5.99
N LEU A 123 2.65 -2.09 -6.72
CA LEU A 123 2.83 -0.83 -7.44
C LEU A 123 1.85 -0.67 -8.60
N ARG A 124 1.53 -1.73 -9.33
CA ARG A 124 0.46 -1.70 -10.36
C ARG A 124 -0.91 -1.48 -9.76
N GLU A 125 -1.19 -2.06 -8.59
CA GLU A 125 -2.44 -1.84 -7.88
C GLU A 125 -2.56 -0.41 -7.35
N LEU A 126 -1.44 0.18 -6.89
CA LEU A 126 -1.37 1.60 -6.53
C LEU A 126 -1.61 2.50 -7.74
N GLU A 127 -0.95 2.25 -8.87
CA GLU A 127 -1.15 2.99 -10.11
C GLU A 127 -2.61 2.95 -10.56
N ALA A 128 -3.21 1.76 -10.61
CA ALA A 128 -4.62 1.58 -10.96
C ALA A 128 -5.61 2.20 -9.95
N TRP A 129 -5.17 2.48 -8.73
CA TRP A 129 -5.99 3.18 -7.73
C TRP A 129 -5.97 4.70 -7.92
N LEU A 130 -4.91 5.23 -8.52
CA LEU A 130 -4.70 6.66 -8.77
C LEU A 130 -5.27 7.12 -10.13
N THR A 131 -5.58 6.21 -11.04
CA THR A 131 -6.10 6.49 -12.41
C THR A 131 -7.48 5.90 -12.67
#